data_AF-A0A6M2E0Y7-F1
#
_entry.id   AF-A0A6M2E0Y7-F1
#
_cell.length_a   1.000
_cell.length_b   1.000
_cell.length_c   1.000
_cell.angle_alpha   90.00
_cell.angle_beta   90.00
_cell.angle_gamma   90.00
#
_symmetry.space_group_name_H-M   'P 1'
#
loop_
_entity.id
_entity.type
_entity.pdbx_description
1 polymer ?
#
loop_
_entity_poly.entity_id
_entity_poly.type
_entity_poly.pdbx_seq_one_letter_code
_entity_poly.pdbx_strand_id
1 'polypeptide(L)'
;RKNDSRLFNLNADLEGDTSSGSKTKLSEEEAMAQCILFFLAGQEKGASVIAHTLYLLAIHPDVQEKLRKEVDECFATHGDRPGYDAVNRLEYLNCVV
;
A
#
# COMPACT_ATOMS: atom_id res chain seq x y z
N ARG A 1 2.73 24.13 17.44
CA ARG A 1 1.92 24.29 16.20
C ARG A 1 2.77 24.98 15.11
N LYS A 2 3.81 24.30 14.64
CA LYS A 2 4.73 24.73 13.57
C LYS A 2 5.51 23.45 13.20
N ASN A 3 5.13 22.74 12.13
CA ASN A 3 6.06 21.93 11.30
C ASN A 3 5.45 21.00 10.23
N ASP A 4 4.19 21.12 9.82
CA ASP A 4 3.69 20.23 8.74
C ASP A 4 4.02 20.70 7.31
N SER A 5 4.49 21.93 7.12
CA SER A 5 4.81 22.48 5.79
C SER A 5 6.18 22.06 5.23
N ARG A 6 6.95 21.24 5.96
CA ARG A 6 8.23 20.69 5.49
C ARG A 6 8.09 19.38 4.72
N LEU A 7 7.03 18.60 4.95
CA LEU A 7 6.83 17.30 4.30
C LEU A 7 6.57 17.41 2.79
N PHE A 8 6.08 18.56 2.33
CA PHE A 8 5.84 18.85 0.91
C PHE A 8 6.90 19.75 0.28
N ASN A 9 7.96 20.13 1.02
CA ASN A 9 8.98 21.02 0.50
C ASN A 9 10.15 20.21 -0.10
N LEU A 10 9.86 19.53 -1.21
CA LEU A 10 10.83 18.83 -2.05
C LEU A 10 11.86 19.77 -2.71
N ASN A 11 11.74 21.08 -2.48
CA ASN A 11 12.54 22.12 -3.11
C ASN A 11 13.80 22.49 -2.29
N ALA A 12 13.95 21.98 -1.06
CA ALA A 12 15.09 22.31 -0.19
C ALA A 12 16.36 21.47 -0.48
N ASP A 13 16.24 20.33 -1.17
CA ASP A 13 17.35 19.38 -1.39
C ASP A 13 17.92 19.42 -2.82
N LEU A 14 17.60 20.44 -3.62
CA LEU A 14 18.04 20.54 -5.04
C LEU A 14 19.09 21.62 -5.30
N GLU A 15 19.69 22.22 -4.27
CA GLU A 15 20.87 23.07 -4.44
C GLU A 15 22.14 22.22 -4.61
N GLY A 16 22.27 21.63 -5.79
CA GLY A 16 23.41 20.80 -6.17
C GLY A 16 23.44 20.60 -7.68
N ASP A 17 23.99 21.60 -8.36
CA ASP A 17 24.64 21.57 -9.67
C ASP A 17 23.94 20.79 -10.81
N THR A 18 23.36 21.51 -11.78
CA THR A 18 23.15 20.99 -13.14
C THR A 18 23.12 22.15 -14.12
N SER A 19 24.26 22.37 -14.75
CA SER A 19 24.35 22.97 -16.07
C SER A 19 23.45 22.20 -17.06
N SER A 20 22.74 22.95 -17.90
CA SER A 20 21.99 22.49 -19.10
C SER A 20 20.78 21.56 -18.87
N GLY A 21 19.58 22.09 -19.12
CA GLY A 21 18.32 21.35 -19.16
C GLY A 21 17.31 21.91 -18.15
N SER A 22 16.31 22.65 -18.63
CA SER A 22 15.26 23.25 -17.80
C SER A 22 14.57 22.22 -16.91
N LYS A 23 14.83 22.25 -15.59
CA LYS A 23 14.04 21.54 -14.59
C LYS A 23 12.66 22.20 -14.51
N THR A 24 11.75 21.81 -15.38
CA THR A 24 10.33 22.23 -15.33
C THR A 24 9.70 21.65 -14.07
N LYS A 25 9.35 22.54 -13.13
CA LYS A 25 8.51 22.18 -11.99
C LYS A 25 7.13 21.74 -12.51
N LEU A 26 6.60 20.63 -11.98
CA LEU A 26 5.27 20.15 -12.34
C LEU A 26 4.22 21.18 -11.94
N SER A 27 3.28 21.46 -12.83
CA SER A 27 2.08 22.23 -12.50
C SER A 27 1.16 21.44 -11.56
N GLU A 28 0.23 22.11 -10.88
CA GLU A 28 -0.74 21.45 -10.01
C GLU A 28 -1.64 20.47 -10.80
N GLU A 29 -2.00 20.82 -12.04
CA GLU A 29 -2.76 19.96 -12.94
C GLU A 29 -1.95 18.73 -13.36
N GLU A 30 -0.67 18.90 -13.67
CA GLU A 30 0.23 17.80 -14.01
C GLU A 30 0.44 16.88 -12.81
N ALA A 31 0.61 17.42 -11.60
CA ALA A 31 0.73 16.64 -10.38
C ALA A 31 -0.55 15.82 -10.09
N MET A 32 -1.73 16.43 -10.27
CA MET A 32 -3.01 15.75 -10.11
C MET A 32 -3.20 14.64 -11.16
N ALA A 33 -2.85 14.90 -12.42
CA ALA A 33 -2.90 13.92 -13.49
C ALA A 33 -1.97 12.71 -13.19
N GLN A 34 -0.77 12.96 -12.66
CA GLN A 34 0.15 11.90 -12.24
C GLN A 34 -0.43 11.07 -11.08
N CYS A 35 -1.08 11.68 -10.08
CA CYS A 35 -1.74 10.95 -8.98
C CYS A 35 -2.83 9.99 -9.50
N ILE A 36 -3.66 10.45 -10.45
CA ILE A 36 -4.70 9.61 -11.07
C ILE A 36 -4.07 8.48 -11.86
N LEU A 37 -2.99 8.76 -12.61
CA LEU A 37 -2.28 7.75 -13.38
C LEU A 37 -1.68 6.67 -12.47
N PHE A 38 -1.04 7.04 -11.36
CA PHE A 38 -0.53 6.10 -10.37
C PHE A 38 -1.63 5.27 -9.71
N PHE A 39 -2.79 5.87 -9.42
CA PHE A 39 -3.93 5.16 -8.88
C PHE A 39 -4.45 4.08 -9.85
N LEU A 40 -4.66 4.44 -11.11
CA LEU A 40 -5.15 3.51 -12.14
C LEU A 40 -4.13 2.40 -12.41
N ALA A 41 -2.84 2.75 -12.54
CA ALA A 41 -1.77 1.78 -12.74
C ALA A 41 -1.62 0.79 -11.57
N GLY A 42 -1.93 1.22 -10.34
CA GLY A 42 -1.94 0.37 -9.15
C GLY A 42 -3.20 -0.49 -9.01
N GLN A 43 -4.36 0.00 -9.46
CA GLN A 43 -5.64 -0.68 -9.30
C GLN A 43 -5.73 -2.00 -10.05
N GLU A 44 -5.35 -2.03 -11.33
CA GLU A 44 -5.54 -3.23 -12.16
C GLU A 44 -4.77 -4.43 -11.61
N LYS A 45 -3.57 -4.19 -11.07
CA LYS A 45 -2.71 -5.24 -10.51
C LYS A 45 -3.25 -5.74 -9.16
N GLY A 46 -3.66 -4.83 -8.28
CA GLY A 46 -4.17 -5.19 -6.94
C GLY A 46 -5.49 -5.96 -7.00
N ALA A 47 -6.43 -5.54 -7.84
CA ALA A 47 -7.74 -6.19 -7.96
C ALA A 47 -7.63 -7.62 -8.51
N SER A 48 -6.76 -7.84 -9.50
CA SER A 48 -6.54 -9.17 -10.07
C SER A 48 -5.92 -10.14 -9.06
N VAL A 49 -4.91 -9.70 -8.30
CA VAL A 49 -4.28 -10.53 -7.26
C VAL A 49 -5.31 -10.96 -6.22
N ILE A 50 -6.10 -10.02 -5.68
CA ILE A 50 -7.14 -10.33 -4.69
C ILE A 50 -8.17 -11.32 -5.26
N ALA A 51 -8.60 -11.11 -6.52
CA ALA A 51 -9.55 -12.02 -7.16
C ALA A 51 -8.99 -13.44 -7.31
N HIS A 52 -7.73 -13.59 -7.72
CA HIS A 52 -7.07 -14.88 -7.83
C HIS A 52 -6.85 -15.53 -6.45
N THR A 53 -6.43 -14.77 -5.45
CA THR A 53 -6.28 -15.27 -4.07
C THR A 53 -7.62 -15.79 -3.54
N LEU A 54 -8.71 -15.03 -3.70
CA LEU A 54 -10.05 -15.48 -3.29
C LEU A 54 -10.51 -16.72 -4.06
N TYR A 55 -10.22 -16.80 -5.36
CA TYR A 55 -10.53 -17.97 -6.18
C TYR A 55 -9.78 -19.21 -5.68
N LEU A 56 -8.48 -19.11 -5.41
CA LEU A 56 -7.68 -20.20 -4.87
C LEU A 56 -8.18 -20.64 -3.48
N LEU A 57 -8.51 -19.68 -2.60
CA LEU A 57 -9.08 -19.99 -1.29
C LEU A 57 -10.44 -20.70 -1.39
N ALA A 58 -11.27 -20.35 -2.39
CA ALA A 58 -12.57 -20.99 -2.59
C ALA A 58 -12.45 -22.46 -3.04
N ILE A 59 -11.42 -22.80 -3.82
CA ILE A 59 -11.19 -24.19 -4.28
C ILE A 59 -10.31 -25.02 -3.33
N HIS A 60 -9.62 -24.37 -2.38
CA HIS A 60 -8.79 -24.99 -1.34
C HIS A 60 -9.34 -24.70 0.07
N PRO A 61 -10.44 -25.38 0.49
CA PRO A 61 -11.10 -25.10 1.77
C PRO A 61 -10.22 -25.39 3.00
N ASP A 62 -9.26 -26.30 2.89
CA ASP A 62 -8.27 -26.61 3.92
C ASP A 62 -7.31 -25.44 4.19
N VAL A 63 -6.83 -24.81 3.11
CA VAL A 63 -6.01 -23.59 3.16
C VAL A 63 -6.83 -22.44 3.74
N GLN A 64 -8.08 -22.29 3.29
CA GLN A 64 -8.98 -21.24 3.79
C GLN A 64 -9.27 -21.38 5.29
N GLU A 65 -9.50 -22.60 5.78
CA GLU A 65 -9.74 -22.84 7.20
C GLU A 65 -8.50 -22.54 8.04
N LYS A 66 -7.32 -22.95 7.57
CA LYS A 66 -6.05 -22.65 8.25
C LYS A 66 -5.80 -21.14 8.34
N LEU A 67 -6.06 -20.40 7.26
CA LEU A 67 -5.94 -18.95 7.24
C LEU A 67 -6.94 -18.28 8.18
N ARG A 68 -8.20 -18.70 8.13
CA ARG A 68 -9.26 -18.17 9.01
C ARG A 68 -8.90 -18.35 10.47
N LYS A 69 -8.36 -19.52 10.84
CA LYS A 69 -7.92 -19.79 12.21
C LYS A 69 -6.82 -18.83 12.68
N GLU A 70 -5.80 -18.57 11.85
CA GLU A 70 -4.74 -17.61 12.18
C GLU A 70 -5.31 -16.20 12.39
N VAL A 71 -6.25 -15.79 11.53
CA VAL A 71 -6.93 -14.50 11.66
C VAL A 71 -7.76 -14.45 12.94
N ASP A 72 -8.59 -15.46 13.21
CA ASP A 72 -9.44 -15.51 14.41
C ASP A 72 -8.61 -15.46 15.70
N GLU A 73 -7.46 -16.14 15.73
CA GLU A 73 -6.51 -16.07 16.85
C GLU A 73 -5.95 -14.66 17.05
N CYS A 74 -5.66 -13.94 15.95
CA CYS A 74 -5.22 -12.56 16.00
C CYS A 74 -6.28 -11.62 16.60
N PHE A 75 -7.53 -11.74 16.14
CA PHE A 75 -8.65 -10.95 16.66
C PHE A 75 -8.99 -11.31 18.11
N ALA A 76 -8.89 -12.58 18.51
CA ALA A 76 -9.04 -12.99 19.90
C ALA A 76 -7.96 -12.37 20.81
N THR A 77 -6.75 -12.17 20.29
CA THR A 77 -5.62 -11.63 21.06
C THR A 77 -5.61 -10.09 21.12
N HIS A 78 -6.03 -9.41 20.04
CA HIS A 78 -5.91 -7.96 19.90
C HIS A 78 -7.26 -7.21 19.91
N GLY A 79 -8.38 -7.93 20.03
CA GLY A 79 -9.74 -7.39 19.98
C GLY A 79 -10.23 -7.12 18.55
N ASP A 80 -11.39 -6.48 18.42
CA ASP A 80 -12.11 -6.27 17.16
C ASP A 80 -11.37 -5.39 16.12
N ARG A 81 -10.28 -4.73 16.52
CA ARG A 81 -9.44 -3.90 15.66
C ARG A 81 -7.97 -4.16 15.94
N PRO A 82 -7.39 -5.25 15.39
CA PRO A 82 -5.95 -5.46 15.46
C PRO A 82 -5.23 -4.29 14.78
N GLY A 83 -4.18 -3.78 15.43
CA GLY A 83 -3.32 -2.75 14.85
C GLY A 83 -2.54 -3.29 13.65
N TYR A 84 -1.95 -2.41 12.85
CA TYR A 84 -1.17 -2.78 11.66
C TYR A 84 -0.09 -3.82 11.98
N ASP A 85 0.64 -3.64 13.09
CA ASP A 85 1.71 -4.56 13.49
C ASP A 85 1.19 -5.97 13.81
N ALA A 86 -0.05 -6.09 14.30
CA ALA A 86 -0.66 -7.38 14.59
C ALA A 86 -1.03 -8.12 13.30
N VAL A 87 -1.59 -7.41 12.31
CA VAL A 87 -1.91 -7.97 10.99
C VAL A 87 -0.65 -8.33 10.22
N ASN A 88 0.39 -7.48 10.27
CA ASN A 88 1.66 -7.70 9.58
C ASN A 88 2.45 -8.90 10.13
N ARG A 89 2.13 -9.37 11.33
CA ARG A 89 2.73 -10.56 11.96
C ARG A 89 2.04 -11.88 11.60
N LEU A 90 0.95 -11.84 10.84
CA LEU A 90 0.26 -13.05 10.38
C LEU A 90 1.07 -13.72 9.27
N GLU A 91 1.80 -14.77 9.63
CA GLU A 91 2.78 -15.41 8.75
C GLU A 91 2.09 -16.18 7.62
N TYR A 92 0.99 -16.87 7.91
CA TYR A 92 0.26 -17.64 6.92
C TYR A 92 -0.53 -16.72 5.97
N LEU A 93 -1.09 -15.61 6.46
CA LEU A 93 -1.67 -14.57 5.62
C LEU A 93 -0.65 -14.03 4.59
N ASN A 94 0.59 -13.74 5.01
CA ASN A 94 1.66 -13.29 4.12
C ASN A 94 2.16 -14.37 3.14
N CYS A 95 1.86 -15.65 3.39
CA CYS A 95 2.17 -16.73 2.46
C CYS A 95 1.09 -16.91 1.39
N VAL A 96 -0.13 -16.43 1.63
CA VAL A 96 -1.28 -16.54 0.73
C VAL A 96 -1.39 -15.35 -0.23
N VAL A 97 -0.91 -14.19 0.18
CA VAL A 97 -0.95 -12.90 -0.56
C VAL A 97 0.45 -12.55 -1.07
#